data_AF-A0A7C5TCY9-F1
#
_entry.id   AF-A0A7C5TCY9-F1
#
_cell.length_a   1.000
_cell.length_b   1.000
_cell.length_c   1.000
_cell.angle_alpha   90.00
_cell.angle_beta   90.00
_cell.angle_gamma   90.00
#
_symmetry.space_group_name_H-M   'P 1'
#
loop_
_entity.id
_entity.type
_entity.pdbx_description
1 polymer ?
#
loop_
_entity_poly.entity_id
_entity_poly.type
_entity_poly.pdbx_seq_one_letter_code
_entity_poly.pdbx_strand_id
1 'polypeptide(L)'
;MVRKAVITAAGLGTRMRNMTLIMPKALLPLVRRNETPTLIPIIDLIISRLQEVGVSKFLIVVGRNGKPLIDYLMDKLFSDSLTANISFTFQEKPLGFGDAVLRARDFV
;
A
#
# COMPACT_ATOMS: atom_id res chain seq x y z
N MET A 1 20.72 7.71 -5.07
CA MET A 1 20.06 6.57 -4.42
C MET A 1 18.62 6.94 -4.13
N VAL A 2 17.63 6.12 -4.52
CA VAL A 2 16.20 6.41 -4.29
C VAL A 2 15.85 6.00 -2.85
N ARG A 3 15.26 6.91 -2.07
CA ARG A 3 14.94 6.70 -0.62
C ARG A 3 13.46 6.79 -0.28
N LYS A 4 12.65 7.32 -1.20
CA LYS A 4 11.21 7.55 -1.04
C LYS A 4 10.44 6.72 -2.06
N ALA A 5 9.27 6.21 -1.69
CA ALA A 5 8.37 5.53 -2.59
C ALA A 5 6.92 5.99 -2.39
N VAL A 6 6.18 6.09 -3.49
CA VAL A 6 4.74 6.38 -3.49
C VAL A 6 4.01 5.12 -3.94
N ILE A 7 3.05 4.65 -3.15
CA ILE A 7 2.23 3.47 -3.44
C ILE A 7 0.79 3.94 -3.65
N THR A 8 0.31 3.86 -4.89
CA THR A 8 -1.05 4.26 -5.24
C THR A 8 -2.04 3.12 -5.00
N ALA A 9 -2.90 3.26 -3.99
CA ALA A 9 -3.91 2.29 -3.60
C ALA A 9 -5.35 2.85 -3.65
N ALA A 10 -5.57 3.94 -4.39
CA ALA A 10 -6.84 4.65 -4.44
C ALA A 10 -7.87 4.14 -5.47
N GLY A 11 -7.52 3.11 -6.25
CA GLY A 11 -8.41 2.53 -7.25
C GLY A 11 -9.60 1.77 -6.63
N LEU A 12 -10.71 1.72 -7.37
CA LEU A 12 -11.95 1.05 -6.96
C LEU A 12 -11.91 -0.49 -7.01
N GLY A 13 -10.82 -1.09 -7.50
CA GLY A 13 -10.68 -2.55 -7.58
C GLY A 13 -11.59 -3.25 -8.60
N THR A 14 -12.25 -2.52 -9.51
CA THR A 14 -13.32 -3.04 -10.39
C THR A 14 -12.94 -4.25 -11.25
N ARG A 15 -11.66 -4.40 -11.63
CA ARG A 15 -11.17 -5.57 -12.38
C ARG A 15 -11.14 -6.87 -11.56
N MET A 16 -11.21 -6.77 -10.23
CA MET A 16 -11.25 -7.90 -9.29
C MET A 16 -12.40 -7.69 -8.30
N ARG A 17 -13.55 -7.22 -8.78
CA ARG A 17 -14.65 -6.74 -7.94
C ARG A 17 -15.15 -7.80 -6.95
N ASN A 18 -15.23 -9.06 -7.36
CA ASN A 18 -15.69 -10.16 -6.48
C ASN A 18 -14.88 -10.26 -5.18
N MET A 19 -13.56 -10.08 -5.25
CA MET A 19 -12.69 -10.11 -4.07
C MET A 19 -12.60 -8.75 -3.38
N THR A 20 -12.58 -7.68 -4.18
CA THR A 20 -12.36 -6.31 -3.68
C THR A 20 -13.59 -5.62 -3.12
N LEU A 21 -14.76 -6.26 -3.18
CA LEU A 21 -15.95 -5.88 -2.42
C LEU A 21 -15.75 -6.06 -0.91
N ILE A 22 -14.95 -7.06 -0.51
CA ILE A 22 -14.74 -7.42 0.90
C ILE A 22 -13.48 -6.76 1.44
N MET A 23 -12.41 -6.72 0.64
CA MET A 23 -11.10 -6.25 1.10
C MET A 23 -10.35 -5.47 0.01
N PRO A 24 -9.68 -4.35 0.35
CA PRO A 24 -8.85 -3.62 -0.61
C PRO A 24 -7.85 -4.53 -1.32
N LYS A 25 -7.63 -4.28 -2.63
CA LYS A 25 -6.67 -5.07 -3.43
C LYS A 25 -5.30 -5.16 -2.75
N ALA A 26 -4.83 -4.06 -2.16
CA ALA A 26 -3.54 -3.98 -1.48
C ALA A 26 -3.40 -4.96 -0.30
N LEU A 27 -4.50 -5.43 0.27
CA LEU A 27 -4.52 -6.39 1.38
C LEU A 27 -4.77 -7.84 0.93
N LEU A 28 -5.05 -8.08 -0.35
CA LEU A 28 -5.25 -9.45 -0.85
C LEU A 28 -3.98 -10.29 -0.61
N PRO A 29 -4.11 -11.52 -0.12
CA PRO A 29 -2.95 -12.38 0.13
C PRO A 29 -2.37 -12.88 -1.19
N LEU A 30 -1.04 -12.84 -1.30
CA LEU A 30 -0.25 -13.49 -2.33
C LEU A 30 0.59 -14.61 -1.72
N VAL A 31 0.85 -15.64 -2.52
CA VAL A 31 1.78 -16.70 -2.16
C VAL A 31 3.21 -16.15 -2.28
N ARG A 32 3.92 -16.10 -1.16
CA ARG A 32 5.36 -15.90 -1.12
C ARG A 32 6.04 -17.26 -1.18
N ARG A 33 6.78 -17.50 -2.26
CA ARG A 33 7.58 -18.71 -2.44
C ARG A 33 8.85 -18.60 -1.59
N ASN A 34 8.82 -19.23 -0.43
CA ASN A 34 9.98 -19.51 0.43
C ASN A 34 10.05 -21.05 0.64
N GLU A 35 10.92 -21.53 1.54
CA GLU A 35 11.02 -22.96 1.91
C GLU A 35 9.66 -23.56 2.31
N THR A 36 8.86 -22.80 3.06
CA THR A 36 7.43 -23.05 3.27
C THR A 36 6.63 -21.94 2.60
N PRO A 37 5.69 -22.24 1.68
CA PRO A 37 4.83 -21.23 1.08
C PRO A 37 3.98 -20.52 2.14
N THR A 38 4.11 -19.20 2.23
CA THR A 38 3.29 -18.38 3.13
C THR A 38 2.42 -17.41 2.36
N LEU A 39 1.32 -16.99 2.97
CA LEU A 39 0.49 -15.92 2.44
C LEU A 39 0.95 -14.60 3.04
N ILE A 40 1.15 -13.60 2.17
CA ILE A 40 1.53 -12.25 2.55
C ILE A 40 0.64 -11.24 1.81
N PRO A 41 0.12 -10.20 2.48
CA PRO A 41 -0.61 -9.13 1.79
C PRO A 41 0.25 -8.44 0.72
N ILE A 42 -0.37 -8.00 -0.38
CA ILE A 42 0.34 -7.30 -1.47
C ILE A 42 1.14 -6.10 -0.95
N ILE A 43 0.55 -5.30 -0.07
CA ILE A 43 1.19 -4.09 0.46
C ILE A 43 2.46 -4.42 1.25
N ASP A 44 2.41 -5.45 2.09
CA ASP A 44 3.56 -5.91 2.87
C ASP A 44 4.69 -6.39 1.97
N LEU A 45 4.35 -7.16 0.92
CA LEU A 45 5.32 -7.61 -0.06
C LEU A 45 5.99 -6.43 -0.78
N ILE A 46 5.23 -5.41 -1.18
CA ILE A 46 5.78 -4.22 -1.85
C ILE A 46 6.72 -3.47 -0.90
N ILE A 47 6.28 -3.20 0.34
CA ILE A 47 7.08 -2.45 1.32
C ILE A 47 8.36 -3.22 1.65
N SER A 48 8.28 -4.53 1.94
CA SER A 48 9.46 -5.31 2.31
C SER A 48 10.51 -5.33 1.20
N ARG A 49 10.08 -5.49 -0.07
CA ARG A 49 10.98 -5.47 -1.23
C ARG A 49 11.62 -4.12 -1.47
N LEU A 50 10.90 -3.04 -1.21
CA LEU A 50 11.45 -1.68 -1.33
C LEU A 50 12.44 -1.37 -0.21
N GLN A 51 12.20 -1.87 1.00
CA GLN A 51 13.16 -1.75 2.11
C GLN A 51 14.45 -2.53 1.84
N GLU A 52 14.38 -3.72 1.25
CA GLU A 52 15.55 -4.52 0.84
C GLU A 52 16.49 -3.73 -0.10
N VAL A 53 15.96 -2.80 -0.90
CA VAL A 53 16.75 -1.93 -1.81
C VAL A 53 17.03 -0.54 -1.25
N GLY A 54 16.74 -0.31 0.04
CA GLY A 54 17.14 0.90 0.78
C GLY A 54 16.13 2.06 0.79
N VAL A 55 14.88 1.83 0.37
CA VAL A 55 13.77 2.79 0.53
C VAL A 55 13.31 2.79 1.99
N SER A 56 13.22 3.97 2.60
CA SER A 56 12.87 4.12 4.01
C SER A 56 11.62 4.96 4.28
N LYS A 57 11.19 5.76 3.30
CA LYS A 57 10.01 6.62 3.40
C LYS A 57 8.96 6.21 2.38
N PHE A 58 7.73 6.02 2.84
CA PHE A 58 6.60 5.57 2.04
C PHE A 58 5.44 6.54 2.16
N LEU A 59 4.84 6.90 1.02
CA LEU A 59 3.56 7.58 0.97
C LEU A 59 2.53 6.64 0.34
N ILE A 60 1.46 6.36 1.05
CA ILE A 60 0.34 5.57 0.54
C ILE A 60 -0.75 6.55 0.08
N VAL A 61 -1.10 6.49 -1.21
CA VAL A 61 -2.22 7.27 -1.75
C VAL A 61 -3.48 6.42 -1.64
N VAL A 62 -4.41 6.85 -0.80
CA VAL A 62 -5.58 6.07 -0.41
C VAL A 62 -6.85 6.67 -1.01
N GLY A 63 -7.76 5.80 -1.46
CA GLY A 63 -9.05 6.21 -2.02
C GLY A 63 -10.17 6.14 -0.99
N ARG A 64 -11.40 6.48 -1.40
CA ARG A 64 -12.60 6.48 -0.54
C ARG A 64 -12.78 5.21 0.32
N ASN A 65 -12.49 4.03 -0.23
CA ASN A 65 -12.70 2.75 0.44
C ASN A 65 -11.43 2.21 1.12
N GLY A 66 -10.41 3.03 1.31
CA GLY A 66 -9.11 2.57 1.80
C GLY A 66 -8.93 2.59 3.32
N LYS A 67 -9.99 2.85 4.09
CA LYS A 67 -9.94 2.75 5.56
C LYS A 67 -9.34 1.42 6.06
N PRO A 68 -9.74 0.24 5.56
CA PRO A 68 -9.14 -1.02 6.02
C PRO A 68 -7.63 -1.11 5.77
N LEU A 69 -7.13 -0.50 4.69
CA LEU A 69 -5.69 -0.43 4.40
C LEU A 69 -4.96 0.47 5.38
N ILE A 70 -5.55 1.62 5.74
CA ILE A 70 -4.97 2.53 6.74
C ILE A 70 -4.93 1.83 8.10
N ASP A 71 -6.06 1.28 8.55
CA ASP A 71 -6.15 0.60 9.85
C ASP A 71 -5.14 -0.54 9.95
N TYR A 72 -5.01 -1.36 8.88
CA TYR A 72 -4.02 -2.44 8.80
C TYR A 72 -2.57 -1.94 8.96
N LEU A 73 -2.19 -0.89 8.24
CA LEU A 73 -0.83 -0.36 8.31
C LEU A 73 -0.56 0.33 9.65
N MET A 74 -1.55 1.04 10.21
CA MET A 74 -1.44 1.66 11.54
C MET A 74 -1.22 0.63 12.63
N ASP A 75 -2.03 -0.43 12.67
CA ASP A 75 -1.87 -1.51 13.65
C ASP A 75 -0.46 -2.13 13.61
N LYS A 76 0.10 -2.30 12.40
CA LYS A 76 1.48 -2.81 12.24
C LYS A 76 2.56 -1.84 12.69
N LEU A 77 2.36 -0.53 12.51
CA LEU A 77 3.28 0.48 13.04
C LEU A 77 3.20 0.55 14.58
N PHE A 78 2.00 0.44 15.17
CA PHE A 78 1.83 0.47 16.62
C PHE A 78 2.36 -0.78 17.33
N SER A 79 2.33 -1.94 16.67
CA SER A 79 2.83 -3.21 17.21
C SER A 79 4.33 -3.43 16.99
N ASP A 80 5.06 -2.42 16.47
CA ASP A 80 6.47 -2.51 16.05
C ASP A 80 6.77 -3.66 15.06
N SER A 81 5.75 -4.23 14.43
CA SER A 81 5.89 -5.32 13.46
C SER A 81 6.32 -4.84 12.07
N LEU A 82 6.35 -3.51 11.86
CA LEU A 82 6.80 -2.88 10.61
C LEU A 82 7.66 -1.64 10.90
N THR A 83 8.97 -1.76 10.70
CA THR A 83 9.90 -0.63 10.84
C THR A 83 9.94 0.20 9.54
N ALA A 84 8.87 0.94 9.23
CA ALA A 84 8.79 1.80 8.05
C ALA A 84 8.23 3.19 8.39
N ASN A 85 8.79 4.25 7.78
CA ASN A 85 8.20 5.59 7.87
C ASN A 85 7.10 5.72 6.82
N ILE A 86 5.84 5.57 7.25
CA ILE A 86 4.67 5.60 6.37
C ILE A 86 3.84 6.86 6.63
N SER A 87 3.52 7.56 5.57
CA SER A 87 2.56 8.67 5.53
C SER A 87 1.41 8.34 4.59
N PHE A 88 0.29 9.06 4.71
CA PHE A 88 -0.89 8.87 3.88
C PHE A 88 -1.31 10.17 3.22
N THR A 89 -1.81 10.07 1.99
CA THR A 89 -2.54 11.14 1.31
C THR A 89 -3.79 10.55 0.66
N PHE A 90 -4.76 11.40 0.34
CA PHE A 90 -6.07 10.95 -0.11
C PHE A 90 -6.36 11.38 -1.55
N GLN A 91 -6.87 10.44 -2.34
CA GLN A 91 -7.51 10.67 -3.63
C GLN A 91 -9.02 10.40 -3.45
N GLU A 92 -9.80 11.45 -3.20
CA GLU A 92 -11.23 11.32 -2.90
C GLU A 92 -12.04 10.73 -4.06
N LYS A 93 -11.70 11.14 -5.29
CA LYS A 93 -12.32 10.67 -6.54
C LYS A 93 -11.28 9.92 -7.35
N PRO A 94 -11.61 8.77 -7.96
CA PRO A 94 -10.67 7.98 -8.74
C PRO A 94 -10.45 8.61 -10.13
N LEU A 95 -9.77 9.76 -10.17
CA LEU A 95 -9.48 10.55 -11.38
C LEU A 95 -8.31 9.98 -12.20
N GLY A 96 -7.92 8.74 -11.93
CA GLY A 96 -6.84 8.03 -12.61
C GLY A 96 -5.51 8.09 -11.88
N PHE A 97 -4.52 7.41 -12.47
CA PHE A 97 -3.19 7.23 -11.90
C PHE A 97 -2.42 8.56 -11.80
N GLY A 98 -2.56 9.44 -12.81
CA GLY A 98 -1.90 10.75 -12.81
C GLY A 98 -2.31 11.61 -11.62
N ASP A 99 -3.61 11.71 -11.33
CA ASP A 99 -4.09 12.43 -10.14
C ASP A 99 -3.58 11.78 -8.84
N ALA A 100 -3.53 10.43 -8.76
CA ALA A 100 -3.00 9.75 -7.59
C ALA A 100 -1.53 10.09 -7.34
N VAL A 101 -0.70 10.17 -8.40
CA VAL A 101 0.69 10.61 -8.31
C VAL A 101 0.78 12.10 -7.97
N LEU A 102 -0.10 12.94 -8.52
CA LEU A 102 -0.14 14.37 -8.20
C LEU A 102 -0.41 14.63 -6.71
N ARG A 103 -1.21 13.79 -6.03
CA ARG A 103 -1.41 13.87 -4.56
C ARG A 103 -0.13 13.66 -3.76
N ALA A 104 0.92 13.10 -4.36
CA ALA A 104 2.21 12.89 -3.73
C ALA A 104 3.23 14.01 -4.00
N ARG A 105 2.83 15.12 -4.64
CA ARG A 105 3.72 16.21 -5.04
C ARG A 105 4.62 16.70 -3.90
N ASP A 106 4.05 16.93 -2.72
CA ASP A 106 4.80 17.50 -1.59
C ASP A 106 5.69 16.47 -0.87
N PHE A 107 5.51 15.19 -1.19
CA PHE A 107 6.28 14.11 -0.60
C PHE A 107 7.55 13.79 -1.39
N VAL A 108 7.53 13.90 -2.73
CA VAL A 108 8.64 13.50 -3.60
C VAL A 108 9.77 14.52 -3.56
#